data_AF-A0A2A9L5M0-F1
#
_entry.id   AF-A0A2A9L5M0-F1
#
_cell.length_a   1.000
_cell.length_b   1.000
_cell.length_c   1.000
_cell.angle_alpha   90.00
_cell.angle_beta   90.00
_cell.angle_gamma   90.00
#
_symmetry.space_group_name_H-M   'P 1'
#
loop_
_entity.id
_entity.type
_entity.pdbx_description
1 polymer ?
#
loop_
_entity_poly.entity_id
_entity_poly.type
_entity_poly.pdbx_seq_one_letter_code
_entity_poly.pdbx_strand_id
1 'polypeptide(L)' 'MRSLGLQGGIFSEEETAAFLQRPFAEDALRLRRWDDTAKEEGKVTPNLDHYMEIVARQMRVA' A
#
# COMPACT_ATOMS: atom_id res chain seq x y z
N MET A 1 13.79 -3.15 -10.26
CA MET A 1 14.90 -3.81 -9.52
C MET A 1 15.82 -2.84 -8.79
N ARG A 2 16.14 -1.65 -9.33
CA ARG A 2 17.03 -0.69 -8.63
C ARG A 2 16.51 -0.26 -7.26
N SER A 3 15.24 0.09 -7.12
CA SER A 3 14.64 0.49 -5.83
C SER A 3 14.56 -0.66 -4.83
N LEU A 4 14.13 -1.84 -5.26
CA LEU A 4 14.02 -3.02 -4.39
C LEU A 4 15.37 -3.44 -3.79
N GLY A 5 16.45 -3.39 -4.59
CA GLY A 5 17.80 -3.68 -4.08
C GLY A 5 18.25 -2.70 -2.99
N LEU A 6 17.87 -1.42 -3.11
CA LEU A 6 18.15 -0.40 -2.08
C LEU A 6 17.26 -0.56 -0.83
N GLN A 7 16.19 -1.34 -0.92
CA GLN A 7 15.24 -1.61 0.18
C GLN A 7 15.58 -2.91 0.94
N GLY A 8 16.66 -3.61 0.58
CA GLY A 8 17.06 -4.87 1.21
C GLY A 8 16.75 -6.12 0.39
N GLY A 9 16.15 -5.99 -0.78
CA GLY A 9 15.85 -7.13 -1.65
C GLY A 9 14.52 -7.82 -1.32
N ILE A 10 14.39 -9.06 -1.77
CA ILE A 10 13.22 -9.89 -1.44
C ILE A 10 13.34 -10.39 0.00
N PHE A 11 12.21 -10.56 0.66
CA PHE A 11 12.18 -11.20 1.98
C PHE A 11 12.63 -12.65 1.90
N SER A 12 13.31 -13.11 2.95
CA SER A 12 13.48 -14.54 3.24
C SER A 12 12.14 -15.19 3.64
N GLU A 13 12.15 -16.51 3.81
CA GLU A 13 10.97 -17.24 4.31
C GLU A 13 10.61 -16.80 5.74
N GLU A 14 11.62 -16.59 6.60
CA GLU A 14 11.46 -16.12 7.97
C GLU A 14 10.89 -14.69 8.02
N GLU A 15 11.42 -13.79 7.18
CA GLU A 15 10.92 -12.42 7.07
C GLU A 15 9.49 -12.37 6.54
N THR A 16 9.16 -13.25 5.59
CA THR A 16 7.79 -13.41 5.08
C THR A 16 6.85 -13.88 6.19
N ALA A 17 7.24 -14.92 6.94
CA ALA A 17 6.44 -15.43 8.05
C ALA A 17 6.24 -14.38 9.14
N ALA A 18 7.28 -13.63 9.49
CA ALA A 18 7.20 -12.53 10.45
C ALA A 18 6.30 -11.39 9.95
N PHE A 19 6.39 -11.04 8.67
CA PHE A 19 5.54 -10.00 8.07
C PHE A 19 4.06 -10.38 8.11
N LEU A 20 3.74 -11.63 7.76
CA LEU A 20 2.35 -12.12 7.74
C LEU A 20 1.69 -12.14 9.12
N GLN A 21 2.46 -12.13 10.21
CA GLN A 21 1.93 -12.04 11.57
C GLN A 21 1.64 -10.60 12.03
N ARG A 22 2.03 -9.58 11.24
CA ARG A 22 1.79 -8.18 11.62
C ARG A 22 0.30 -7.84 11.52
N PRO A 23 -0.21 -6.96 12.40
CA PRO A 23 -1.55 -6.41 12.22
C PRO A 23 -1.71 -5.82 10.81
N PHE A 24 -2.83 -6.15 10.15
CA PHE A 24 -3.19 -5.68 8.81
C PHE A 24 -2.27 -6.15 7.68
N ALA A 25 -1.49 -7.23 7.86
CA ALA A 25 -0.59 -7.74 6.81
C ALA A 25 -1.31 -8.04 5.48
N GLU A 26 -2.49 -8.66 5.54
CA GLU A 26 -3.29 -8.93 4.33
C GLU A 26 -3.75 -7.66 3.63
N ASP A 27 -4.14 -6.64 4.39
CA ASP A 27 -4.52 -5.33 3.84
C ASP A 27 -3.31 -4.65 3.20
N ALA A 28 -2.14 -4.71 3.82
CA ALA A 28 -0.90 -4.18 3.26
C ALA A 28 -0.55 -4.85 1.92
N LEU A 29 -0.71 -6.18 1.81
CA LEU A 29 -0.52 -6.91 0.55
C LEU A 29 -1.56 -6.50 -0.51
N ARG A 30 -2.81 -6.23 -0.11
CA ARG A 30 -3.84 -5.73 -1.02
C ARG A 30 -3.49 -4.34 -1.55
N LEU A 31 -3.07 -3.43 -0.66
CA LEU A 31 -2.58 -2.09 -1.04
C LEU A 31 -1.40 -2.17 -2.01
N ARG A 32 -0.45 -3.10 -1.78
CA ARG A 32 0.69 -3.29 -2.67
C ARG A 32 0.29 -3.69 -4.09
N ARG A 33 -0.70 -4.58 -4.22
CA ARG A 33 -1.24 -4.96 -5.54
C ARG A 33 -1.87 -3.77 -6.27
N TRP A 34 -2.53 -2.88 -5.53
CA TRP A 34 -3.08 -1.65 -6.12
C TRP A 34 -1.97 -0.71 -6.59
N ASP A 35 -0.93 -0.49 -5.78
CA ASP A 35 0.25 0.30 -6.17
C ASP A 35 0.92 -0.26 -7.45
N ASP A 36 1.12 -1.58 -7.51
CA ASP A 36 1.77 -2.20 -8.66
C ASP A 36 0.95 -2.05 -9.96
N THR A 37 -0.37 -1.99 -9.86
CA THR A 37 -1.31 -1.91 -10.99
C THR A 37 -1.76 -0.48 -11.34
N ALA A 38 -1.56 0.51 -10.47
CA ALA A 38 -1.96 1.90 -10.65
C ALA A 38 -1.01 2.69 -11.59
N LYS A 39 -0.71 2.13 -12.78
CA LYS A 39 0.23 2.70 -13.76
C LYS A 39 -0.42 2.96 -15.13
N GLU A 40 -1.75 3.00 -15.18
CA GLU A 40 -2.49 3.31 -16.39
C GLU A 40 -2.46 4.81 -16.65
N GLU A 41 -1.73 5.22 -17.69
CA GLU A 41 -1.66 6.61 -18.12
C GLU A 41 -3.04 7.10 -18.57
N GLY A 42 -3.40 8.33 -18.16
CA GLY A 42 -4.67 8.95 -18.55
C GLY A 42 -5.92 8.35 -17.90
N LYS A 43 -5.79 7.40 -16.96
CA LYS A 43 -6.91 6.84 -16.22
C LYS A 43 -7.68 7.95 -15.49
N VAL A 44 -8.95 8.12 -15.84
CA VAL A 44 -9.84 9.09 -15.16
C VAL A 44 -10.10 8.60 -13.74
N THR A 45 -9.80 9.44 -12.77
CA THR A 45 -10.08 9.21 -11.35
C THR A 45 -10.75 10.46 -10.75
N PRO A 46 -11.53 10.32 -9.66
CA PRO A 46 -11.94 11.46 -8.86
C PRO A 46 -10.73 12.35 -8.48
N ASN A 47 -10.99 13.64 -8.27
CA ASN A 47 -9.95 14.55 -7.80
C ASN A 47 -9.56 14.27 -6.33
N LEU A 48 -8.53 14.95 -5.84
CA LEU A 48 -8.04 14.77 -4.47
C LEU A 48 -9.12 15.05 -3.41
N ASP A 49 -9.96 16.09 -3.62
CA ASP A 49 -10.99 16.50 -2.67
C ASP A 49 -11.97 15.36 -2.35
N HIS A 50 -12.38 14.59 -3.37
CA HIS A 50 -13.22 13.41 -3.20
C HIS A 50 -12.64 12.43 -2.18
N TYR A 51 -11.34 12.15 -2.24
CA TYR A 51 -10.68 11.22 -1.32
C TYR A 51 -10.41 11.84 0.05
N MET A 52 -10.18 13.16 0.12
CA MET A 52 -9.98 13.85 1.40
C MET A 52 -11.24 13.83 2.28
N GLU A 53 -12.44 13.84 1.68
CA GLU A 53 -13.68 13.62 2.43
C GLU A 53 -13.77 12.23 3.07
N ILE A 54 -13.21 11.20 2.43
CA ILE A 54 -13.16 9.84 2.97
C ILE A 54 -12.18 9.80 4.14
N VAL A 55 -10.98 10.37 3.95
CA VAL A 55 -9.95 10.48 5.00
C VAL A 55 -10.50 11.20 6.24
N ALA A 56 -11.18 12.33 6.04
CA ALA A 56 -11.77 13.11 7.14
C ALA A 56 -12.74 12.28 8.01
N ARG A 57 -13.50 11.35 7.42
CA ARG A 57 -14.41 10.45 8.17
C ARG A 57 -13.68 9.41 9.01
N GLN A 58 -12.46 9.04 8.62
CA GLN A 58 -11.66 8.04 9.33
C GLN A 58 -10.76 8.66 10.42
N MET A 59 -10.57 9.99 10.39
CA MET A 59 -9.82 10.68 11.43
C MET A 59 -10.58 10.61 12.75
N ARG A 60 -10.02 9.90 13.73
CA ARG A 60 -10.49 9.98 15.11
C ARG A 60 -10.04 11.33 15.67
N VAL A 61 -10.98 12.10 16.19
CA VAL A 61 -10.67 13.26 17.04
C VAL A 61 -10.11 12.68 18.35
N ALA A 62 -8.89 13.07 18.70
CA ALA A 62 -8.28 12.72 19.98
C ALA A 62 -9.00 13.43 21.13
#